data_AF-A0AAW0JM76-F1
#
_entry.id   AF-A0AAW0JM76-F1
#
_cell.length_a   1.000
_cell.length_b   1.000
_cell.length_c   1.000
_cell.angle_alpha   90.00
_cell.angle_beta   90.00
_cell.angle_gamma   90.00
#
_symmetry.space_group_name_H-M   'P 1'
#
loop_
_entity.id
_entity.type
_entity.pdbx_description
1 polymer ?
#
loop_
_entity_poly.entity_id
_entity_poly.type
_entity_poly.pdbx_seq_one_letter_code
_entity_poly.pdbx_strand_id
1 'polypeptide(L)'
;MGMFAAIAVIAPFPFYFWLWTNPQSWVELCGKGRDPSKVMANVSHLLKLVQFLSLFSVVYQLLGESGTYYGVRFGKNIPWVTEFPFGVIRDPQYVGSIMSLLPCLSWVPFQYILLWSLGYVFMIYVESKEDPATRAKLIP
;
A
#
# COMPACT_ATOMS: atom_id res chain seq x y z
N MET A 1 11.13 -2.61 -14.35
CA MET A 1 10.73 -1.72 -13.24
C MET A 1 10.24 -2.50 -12.01
N GLY A 2 9.41 -3.53 -12.18
CA GLY A 2 8.97 -4.40 -11.06
C GLY A 2 10.10 -5.03 -10.23
N MET A 3 11.23 -5.39 -10.85
CA MET A 3 12.40 -5.90 -10.12
C MET A 3 13.04 -4.86 -9.19
N PHE A 4 13.08 -3.57 -9.58
CA PHE A 4 13.59 -2.51 -8.72
C PHE A 4 12.67 -2.25 -7.54
N ALA A 5 11.34 -2.25 -7.77
CA ALA A 5 10.37 -2.14 -6.70
C ALA A 5 10.45 -3.35 -5.74
N ALA A 6 10.64 -4.56 -6.26
CA ALA A 6 10.81 -5.76 -5.45
C ALA A 6 12.07 -5.67 -4.57
N ILE A 7 13.22 -5.28 -5.15
CA ILE A 7 14.48 -5.05 -4.40
C ILE A 7 14.27 -3.99 -3.31
N ALA A 8 13.62 -2.88 -3.64
CA ALA A 8 13.36 -1.79 -2.70
C ALA A 8 12.43 -2.22 -1.55
N VAL A 9 11.44 -3.07 -1.83
CA VAL A 9 10.53 -3.61 -0.81
C VAL A 9 11.25 -4.56 0.15
N ILE A 10 12.20 -5.36 -0.34
CA ILE A 10 12.95 -6.32 0.49
C ILE A 10 14.20 -5.71 1.14
N ALA A 11 14.65 -4.52 0.72
CA ALA A 11 15.87 -3.87 1.19
C ALA A 11 16.01 -3.75 2.73
N PRO A 12 14.94 -3.55 3.52
CA PRO A 12 15.07 -3.56 4.98
C PRO A 12 15.60 -4.88 5.54
N PHE A 13 15.24 -6.04 4.97
CA PHE A 13 15.58 -7.35 5.55
C PHE A 13 17.08 -7.64 5.54
N PRO A 14 17.82 -7.51 4.41
CA PRO A 14 19.28 -7.63 4.42
C PRO A 14 19.96 -6.62 5.35
N PHE A 15 19.44 -5.39 5.44
CA PHE A 15 19.97 -4.37 6.34
C PHE A 15 19.85 -4.81 7.81
N TYR A 16 18.67 -5.23 8.24
CA TYR A 16 18.47 -5.74 9.61
C TYR A 16 19.28 -7.01 9.87
N PHE A 17 19.38 -7.92 8.90
CA PHE A 17 20.21 -9.12 9.04
C PHE A 17 21.69 -8.79 9.23
N TRP A 18 22.22 -7.83 8.47
CA TRP A 18 23.60 -7.37 8.62
C TRP A 18 23.84 -6.69 9.98
N LEU A 19 22.94 -5.80 10.42
CA LEU A 19 23.04 -5.20 11.75
C LEU A 19 23.02 -6.23 12.88
N TRP A 20 22.18 -7.25 12.75
CA TRP A 20 22.05 -8.31 13.74
C TRP A 20 23.29 -9.20 13.83
N THR A 21 23.90 -9.49 12.68
CA THR A 21 25.06 -10.41 12.60
C THR A 21 26.40 -9.72 12.82
N ASN A 22 26.52 -8.44 12.45
CA ASN A 22 27.77 -7.68 12.59
C ASN A 22 27.52 -6.22 13.05
N PRO A 23 27.03 -6.03 14.28
CA PRO A 23 26.73 -4.69 14.80
C PRO A 23 27.97 -3.79 14.93
N GLN A 24 29.15 -4.37 15.14
CA GLN A 24 30.40 -3.62 15.29
C GLN A 24 30.74 -2.87 13.99
N SER A 25 30.57 -3.51 12.83
CA SER A 25 30.77 -2.87 11.53
C SER A 25 29.86 -1.64 11.32
N TRP A 26 28.64 -1.66 11.87
CA TRP A 26 27.73 -0.52 11.85
C TRP A 26 28.21 0.64 12.73
N VAL A 27 28.68 0.33 13.95
CA VAL A 27 29.23 1.34 14.88
C VAL A 27 30.43 2.04 14.24
N GLU A 28 31.31 1.27 13.59
CA GLU A 28 32.48 1.81 12.87
C GLU A 28 32.07 2.71 11.69
N LEU A 29 31.07 2.29 10.90
CA LEU A 29 30.51 3.08 9.81
C LEU A 29 29.83 4.38 10.29
N CYS A 30 29.21 4.37 11.47
CA CYS A 30 28.64 5.59 12.06
C CYS A 30 29.72 6.64 12.39
N GLY A 31 30.93 6.17 12.73
CA GLY A 31 32.06 7.02 13.09
C GLY A 31 31.98 7.60 14.51
N LYS A 32 33.04 8.32 14.90
CA LYS A 32 33.16 8.87 16.25
C LYS A 32 32.15 10.00 16.50
N GLY A 33 31.57 10.02 17.71
CA GLY A 33 30.71 11.10 18.19
C GLY A 33 29.26 11.06 17.70
N ARG A 34 28.85 10.03 16.95
CA ARG A 34 27.46 9.80 16.54
C ARG A 34 26.87 8.63 17.30
N ASP A 35 25.63 8.77 17.76
CA ASP A 35 24.88 7.67 18.35
C ASP A 35 24.43 6.68 17.25
N PRO A 36 24.91 5.43 17.24
CA PRO A 36 24.56 4.43 16.23
C PRO A 36 23.06 4.15 16.15
N SER A 37 22.34 4.25 17.28
CA SER A 37 20.90 4.03 17.33
C SER A 37 20.14 5.15 16.61
N LYS A 38 20.53 6.42 16.81
CA LYS A 38 19.93 7.54 16.09
C LYS A 38 20.17 7.48 14.58
N VAL A 39 21.38 7.10 14.16
CA VAL A 39 21.71 6.94 12.74
C VAL A 39 20.89 5.78 12.14
N MET A 40 20.80 4.65 12.84
CA MET A 40 20.02 3.49 12.42
C MET A 40 18.54 3.84 12.25
N ALA A 41 17.97 4.62 13.18
CA ALA A 41 16.59 5.07 13.09
C ALA A 41 16.35 5.88 11.80
N ASN A 42 17.22 6.84 11.49
CA ASN A 42 17.11 7.65 10.27
C ASN A 42 17.19 6.79 8.99
N VAL A 43 18.14 5.86 8.93
CA VAL A 43 18.26 4.93 7.78
C VAL A 43 17.03 4.03 7.68
N SER A 44 16.52 3.53 8.81
CA SER A 44 15.31 2.71 8.84
C SER A 44 14.08 3.48 8.35
N HIS A 45 13.94 4.76 8.71
CA HIS A 45 12.87 5.62 8.19
C HIS A 45 12.98 5.84 6.68
N LEU A 46 14.20 6.08 6.17
CA LEU A 46 14.44 6.19 4.74
C LEU A 46 14.08 4.90 3.99
N LEU A 47 14.53 3.75 4.49
CA LEU A 47 14.22 2.45 3.89
C LEU A 47 12.71 2.17 3.88
N LYS A 48 11.99 2.50 4.97
CA LYS A 48 10.52 2.39 5.03
C LYS A 48 9.83 3.33 4.04
N LEU A 49 10.33 4.56 3.88
CA LEU A 49 9.80 5.49 2.88
C LEU A 49 10.00 4.95 1.46
N VAL A 50 11.19 4.43 1.15
CA VAL A 50 11.50 3.81 -0.14
C VAL A 50 10.61 2.60 -0.40
N GLN A 51 10.40 1.74 0.60
CA GLN A 51 9.49 0.60 0.53
C GLN A 51 8.05 1.05 0.23
N PHE A 52 7.56 2.08 0.93
CA PHE A 52 6.23 2.64 0.71
C PHE A 52 6.06 3.21 -0.70
N LEU A 53 7.00 4.03 -1.16
CA LEU A 53 6.98 4.62 -2.51
C LEU A 53 7.04 3.55 -3.60
N SER A 54 7.82 2.48 -3.37
CA SER A 54 7.93 1.37 -4.32
C SER A 54 6.59 0.65 -4.47
N LEU A 55 5.91 0.34 -3.37
CA LEU A 55 4.57 -0.26 -3.40
C LEU A 55 3.57 0.66 -4.11
N PHE A 56 3.58 1.95 -3.78
CA PHE A 56 2.70 2.93 -4.41
C PHE A 56 2.92 3.02 -5.92
N SER A 57 4.17 3.11 -6.38
CA SER A 57 4.49 3.22 -7.80
C SER A 57 4.03 2.02 -8.63
N VAL A 58 4.09 0.81 -8.08
CA VAL A 58 3.66 -0.42 -8.77
C VAL A 58 2.16 -0.40 -9.03
N VAL A 59 1.35 0.08 -8.09
CA VAL A 59 -0.10 0.16 -8.26
C VAL A 59 -0.47 1.06 -9.45
N TYR A 60 0.13 2.26 -9.53
CA TYR A 60 -0.14 3.18 -10.64
C TYR A 60 0.42 2.69 -11.98
N GLN A 61 1.51 1.93 -11.98
CA GLN A 61 2.02 1.33 -13.21
C GLN A 61 1.13 0.20 -13.75
N LEU A 62 0.54 -0.60 -12.85
CA LEU A 62 -0.28 -1.74 -13.24
C LEU A 62 -1.71 -1.34 -13.57
N LEU A 63 -2.33 -0.49 -12.76
CA LEU A 63 -3.74 -0.12 -12.89
C LEU A 63 -3.95 1.23 -13.60
N GLY A 64 -2.94 2.09 -13.61
CA GLY A 64 -3.08 3.47 -14.05
C GLY A 64 -4.03 4.28 -13.17
N GLU A 65 -4.18 5.56 -13.49
CA GLU A 65 -5.17 6.43 -12.82
C GLU A 65 -6.59 5.93 -13.04
N SER A 66 -6.89 5.47 -14.26
CA SER A 66 -8.25 5.04 -14.60
C SER A 66 -8.68 3.78 -13.85
N GLY A 67 -7.77 2.81 -13.67
CA GLY A 67 -8.06 1.56 -12.95
C GLY A 67 -7.94 1.69 -11.43
N THR A 68 -7.21 2.69 -10.93
CA THR A 68 -7.10 2.97 -9.49
C THR A 68 -8.31 3.76 -8.97
N TYR A 69 -8.87 4.63 -9.81
CA TYR A 69 -10.00 5.49 -9.47
C TYR A 69 -11.27 5.06 -10.22
N TYR A 70 -12.23 5.97 -10.32
CA TYR A 70 -13.54 5.78 -10.93
C TYR A 70 -13.53 5.76 -12.47
N GLY A 71 -12.48 5.28 -13.13
CA GLY A 71 -12.40 5.33 -14.60
C GLY A 71 -13.57 4.62 -15.28
N VAL A 72 -14.05 3.50 -14.73
CA VAL A 72 -15.25 2.80 -15.21
C VAL A 72 -16.51 3.68 -15.10
N ARG A 73 -16.67 4.43 -14.00
CA ARG A 73 -17.81 5.37 -13.82
C ARG A 73 -17.75 6.53 -14.79
N PHE A 74 -16.55 6.89 -15.25
CA PHE A 74 -16.34 7.91 -16.28
C PHE A 74 -16.44 7.39 -17.72
N GLY A 75 -16.96 6.17 -17.91
CA GLY A 75 -17.18 5.59 -19.24
C GLY A 75 -15.92 5.10 -19.94
N LYS A 76 -14.78 5.02 -19.23
CA LYS A 76 -13.56 4.42 -19.77
C LYS A 76 -13.70 2.90 -19.81
N ASN A 77 -13.22 2.29 -20.89
CA ASN A 77 -13.14 0.84 -21.00
C ASN A 77 -11.88 0.35 -20.26
N ILE A 78 -12.07 -0.40 -19.17
CA ILE A 78 -10.97 -0.89 -18.33
C ILE A 78 -10.99 -2.42 -18.33
N PRO A 79 -9.88 -3.09 -18.69
CA PRO A 79 -9.81 -4.55 -18.67
C PRO A 79 -9.91 -5.06 -17.23
N TRP A 80 -10.86 -5.97 -16.99
CA TRP A 80 -11.03 -6.58 -15.66
C TRP A 80 -10.08 -7.76 -15.47
N VAL A 81 -9.42 -7.81 -14.33
CA VAL A 81 -8.54 -8.93 -13.94
C VAL A 81 -9.35 -9.94 -13.14
N THR A 82 -9.21 -11.22 -13.43
CA THR A 82 -9.90 -12.31 -12.71
C THR A 82 -8.94 -13.16 -11.87
N GLU A 83 -7.65 -12.84 -11.86
CA GLU A 83 -6.69 -13.49 -10.97
C GLU A 83 -6.84 -13.00 -9.53
N PHE A 84 -6.20 -13.68 -8.59
CA PHE A 84 -6.16 -13.23 -7.20
C PHE A 84 -5.60 -11.80 -7.10
N PRO A 85 -6.21 -10.87 -6.33
CA PRO A 85 -7.36 -11.09 -5.44
C PRO A 85 -8.75 -10.92 -6.09
N PHE A 86 -8.83 -10.33 -7.29
CA PHE A 86 -10.07 -9.94 -7.97
C PHE A 86 -10.97 -11.12 -8.40
N GLY A 87 -10.41 -12.32 -8.59
CA GLY A 87 -11.19 -13.53 -8.86
C GLY A 87 -11.82 -14.19 -7.63
N VAL A 88 -11.38 -13.81 -6.43
CA VAL A 88 -11.78 -14.44 -5.16
C VAL A 88 -12.62 -13.49 -4.31
N ILE A 89 -12.27 -12.21 -4.34
CA ILE A 89 -12.90 -11.15 -3.57
C ILE A 89 -13.50 -10.17 -4.57
N ARG A 90 -14.79 -9.83 -4.41
CA ARG A 90 -15.48 -8.89 -5.30
C ARG A 90 -14.84 -7.51 -5.30
N ASP A 91 -14.60 -6.97 -4.09
CA ASP A 91 -14.10 -5.61 -3.88
C ASP A 91 -12.81 -5.62 -3.04
N PRO A 92 -11.70 -6.18 -3.58
CA PRO A 92 -10.47 -6.41 -2.83
C PRO A 92 -9.85 -5.12 -2.29
N GLN A 93 -10.09 -3.98 -2.93
CA GLN A 93 -9.63 -2.66 -2.49
C GLN A 93 -10.22 -2.27 -1.13
N TYR A 94 -11.52 -2.49 -0.92
CA TYR A 94 -12.20 -2.14 0.32
C TYR A 94 -11.89 -3.15 1.43
N VAL A 95 -11.86 -4.44 1.08
CA VAL A 95 -11.47 -5.50 2.02
C VAL A 95 -10.03 -5.30 2.51
N GLY A 96 -9.09 -5.04 1.59
CA GLY A 96 -7.69 -4.75 1.93
C GLY A 96 -7.54 -3.49 2.79
N SER A 97 -8.33 -2.45 2.52
CA SER A 97 -8.35 -1.23 3.34
C SER A 97 -8.81 -1.50 4.76
N ILE A 98 -9.90 -2.27 4.95
CA ILE A 98 -10.39 -2.68 6.27
C ILE A 98 -9.33 -3.53 7.00
N MET A 99 -8.71 -4.51 6.32
CA MET A 99 -7.64 -5.31 6.91
C MET A 99 -6.43 -4.47 7.34
N SER A 100 -6.12 -3.40 6.61
CA SER A 100 -5.03 -2.47 6.95
C SER A 100 -5.36 -1.58 8.16
N LEU A 101 -6.64 -1.36 8.47
CA LEU A 101 -7.08 -0.63 9.65
C LEU A 101 -7.03 -1.46 10.93
N LEU A 102 -7.16 -2.79 10.86
CA LEU A 102 -7.20 -3.66 12.04
C LEU A 102 -5.94 -3.53 12.92
N PRO A 103 -4.69 -3.52 12.38
CA PRO A 103 -3.49 -3.31 13.20
C PRO A 103 -3.48 -1.96 13.93
N CYS A 104 -4.16 -0.95 13.40
CA CYS A 104 -4.24 0.38 14.01
C CYS A 104 -5.05 0.41 15.31
N LEU A 105 -5.79 -0.65 15.67
CA LEU A 105 -6.47 -0.77 16.97
C LEU A 105 -5.52 -0.61 18.17
N SER A 106 -4.22 -0.86 17.97
CA SER A 106 -3.18 -0.65 18.98
C SER A 106 -2.88 0.83 19.28
N TRP A 107 -3.25 1.74 18.38
CA TRP A 107 -2.92 3.18 18.49
C TRP A 107 -4.13 4.10 18.35
N VAL A 108 -5.23 3.60 17.78
CA VAL A 108 -6.42 4.38 17.43
C VAL A 108 -7.62 3.80 18.16
N PRO A 109 -8.47 4.61 18.81
CA PRO A 109 -9.66 4.11 19.49
C PRO A 109 -10.58 3.34 18.55
N PHE A 110 -11.17 2.25 19.07
CA PHE A 110 -12.01 1.34 18.31
C PHE A 110 -13.12 2.03 17.52
N GLN A 111 -13.75 3.06 18.08
CA GLN A 111 -14.86 3.78 17.44
C GLN A 111 -14.48 4.37 16.08
N TYR A 112 -13.25 4.89 15.93
CA TYR A 112 -12.77 5.44 14.66
C TYR A 112 -12.53 4.33 13.63
N ILE A 113 -11.90 3.23 14.05
CA ILE A 113 -11.65 2.08 13.19
C ILE A 113 -12.97 1.46 12.73
N LEU A 114 -13.94 1.32 13.63
CA LEU A 114 -15.28 0.82 13.33
C LEU A 114 -16.00 1.73 12.33
N LEU A 115 -16.06 3.03 12.58
CA LEU A 115 -16.75 3.99 11.71
C LEU A 115 -16.14 3.99 10.30
N TRP A 116 -14.81 3.96 10.20
CA TRP A 116 -14.12 3.92 8.90
C TRP A 116 -14.39 2.61 8.17
N SER A 117 -14.35 1.48 8.88
CA SER A 117 -14.69 0.17 8.31
C SER A 117 -16.12 0.11 7.81
N LEU A 118 -17.07 0.70 8.55
CA LEU A 118 -18.47 0.82 8.11
C LEU A 118 -18.60 1.67 6.84
N GLY A 119 -17.79 2.71 6.68
CA GLY A 119 -17.73 3.50 5.44
C GLY A 119 -17.31 2.66 4.24
N TYR A 120 -16.31 1.78 4.39
CA TYR A 120 -15.92 0.85 3.34
C TYR A 120 -17.01 -0.19 3.05
N VAL A 121 -17.67 -0.73 4.08
CA VAL A 121 -18.82 -1.65 3.90
C VAL A 121 -19.97 -0.97 3.15
N PHE A 122 -20.24 0.30 3.47
CA PHE A 122 -21.23 1.10 2.74
C PHE A 122 -20.86 1.23 1.25
N MET A 123 -19.61 1.53 0.93
CA MET A 123 -19.15 1.61 -0.46
C MET A 123 -19.25 0.26 -1.20
N ILE A 124 -18.90 -0.85 -0.56
CA ILE A 124 -19.11 -2.20 -1.09
C ILE A 124 -20.59 -2.42 -1.43
N TYR A 125 -21.49 -2.02 -0.52
CA TYR A 125 -22.93 -2.16 -0.75
C TYR A 125 -23.38 -1.31 -1.96
N VAL A 126 -22.95 -0.05 -2.04
CA VAL A 126 -23.28 0.86 -3.15
C VAL A 126 -22.79 0.30 -4.48
N GLU A 127 -21.53 -0.15 -4.58
CA GLU A 127 -20.98 -0.73 -5.82
C GLU A 127 -21.67 -2.05 -6.20
N SER A 128 -22.11 -2.86 -5.22
CA SER A 128 -22.85 -4.10 -5.51
C SER A 128 -24.21 -3.88 -6.18
N LYS A 129 -24.73 -2.65 -6.13
CA LYS A 129 -26.00 -2.23 -6.72
C LYS A 129 -25.80 -1.31 -7.92
N GLU A 130 -24.58 -1.20 -8.44
CA GLU A 130 -24.28 -0.35 -9.60
C GLU A 130 -25.12 -0.78 -10.82
N ASP A 131 -25.85 0.19 -11.39
CA ASP A 131 -26.42 0.07 -12.74
C ASP A 131 -25.42 0.65 -13.76
N PRO A 132 -24.86 -0.18 -14.68
CA PRO A 132 -23.94 0.28 -15.72
C PRO A 132 -24.51 1.39 -16.62
N ALA A 133 -25.85 1.51 -16.76
CA ALA A 133 -26.47 2.58 -17.54
C ALA A 133 -26.26 3.98 -16.94
N THR A 134 -25.89 4.06 -15.65
CA THR A 134 -25.64 5.32 -14.94
C THR A 134 -24.22 5.86 -15.12
N ARG A 135 -23.35 5.16 -15.86
CA ARG A 135 -21.97 5.59 -16.11
C ARG A 135 -21.96 6.82 -17.04
N ALA A 136 -21.01 7.72 -16.80
CA ALA A 136 -20.86 8.91 -17.62
C ALA A 136 -20.49 8.54 -19.05
N LYS A 137 -20.98 9.31 -20.01
CA LYS A 137 -20.60 9.19 -21.42
C LYS A 137 -19.42 10.11 -21.68
N LEU A 138 -18.40 9.59 -22.38
CA LEU A 138 -17.29 10.41 -22.83
C LEU A 138 -17.83 11.48 -23.80
N ILE A 139 -17.42 12.72 -23.57
CA ILE A 139 -17.70 13.83 -24.48
C ILE A 139 -16.70 13.72 -25.63
N PRO A 140 -17.15 13.76 -26.90
CA PRO A 140 -16.26 13.69 -28.07
C PRO A 140 -15.29 14.88 -28.15
#